data_AF-A0A1E7FLF6-F1
#
_entry.id   AF-A0A1E7FLF6-F1
#
_cell.length_a   1.000
_cell.length_b   1.000
_cell.length_c   1.000
_cell.angle_alpha   90.00
_cell.angle_beta   90.00
_cell.angle_gamma   90.00
#
_symmetry.space_group_name_H-M   'P 1'
#
loop_
_entity.id
_entity.type
_entity.pdbx_description
1 polymer ?
#
loop_
_entity_poly.entity_id
_entity_poly.type
_entity_poly.pdbx_seq_one_letter_code
_entity_poly.pdbx_strand_id
1 'polypeptide(L)'
;GTLTEEWDTYLPRPPSMKDINEADRVDENAEKVAVFNANTHEGSTMVRVLSEKGLRVVAAVRVFTSRNTKSLIKLKGVTVKVADWSDEASLLKVAAGCSRAFLVTNYWEKFDSKIEEQMATNILRACANATPPIKHLVLSTFEDTKELKLRNRKSQLVPTIDGKIYPRFEGMANIGKQAKEWKVQITHMMTSYLDEDDQKKSLILIRGDTGRIVVQPHVQE
;
A
#
# COMPACT_ATOMS: atom_id res chain seq x y z
N GLY A 1 8.86 -36.71 9.99
CA GLY A 1 7.64 -36.00 10.39
C GLY A 1 6.91 -35.59 9.14
N THR A 2 5.63 -35.92 9.03
CA THR A 2 4.82 -35.58 7.85
C THR A 2 4.45 -34.10 7.94
N LEU A 3 4.97 -33.28 7.03
CA LEU A 3 4.57 -31.88 6.92
C LEU A 3 3.11 -31.85 6.50
N THR A 4 2.23 -31.34 7.36
CA THR A 4 0.82 -31.11 7.07
C THR A 4 0.65 -29.61 6.86
N GLU A 5 0.46 -29.20 5.60
CA GLU A 5 0.04 -27.84 5.25
C GLU A 5 -1.48 -27.77 5.37
N GLU A 6 -1.99 -27.08 6.39
CA GLU A 6 -3.40 -26.68 6.43
C GLU A 6 -3.60 -25.50 5.47
N TRP A 7 -4.39 -25.73 4.41
CA TRP A 7 -4.77 -24.68 3.45
C TRP A 7 -6.28 -24.47 3.52
N ASP A 8 -6.71 -23.23 3.77
CA ASP A 8 -8.13 -22.89 3.84
C ASP A 8 -8.83 -23.23 2.51
N THR A 9 -9.94 -23.96 2.59
CA THR A 9 -10.64 -24.54 1.43
C THR A 9 -11.20 -23.52 0.44
N TYR A 10 -11.36 -22.27 0.86
CA TYR A 10 -11.85 -21.18 0.01
C TYR A 10 -10.72 -20.39 -0.70
N LEU A 11 -9.45 -20.62 -0.35
CA LEU A 11 -8.32 -20.02 -1.03
C LEU A 11 -7.90 -20.89 -2.21
N PRO A 12 -7.69 -20.34 -3.41
CA PRO A 12 -7.17 -21.14 -4.52
C PRO A 12 -5.79 -21.66 -4.14
N ARG A 13 -5.52 -22.89 -4.57
CA ARG A 13 -4.25 -23.54 -4.27
C ARG A 13 -3.09 -22.72 -4.84
N PRO A 14 -1.98 -22.57 -4.11
CA PRO A 14 -0.79 -21.96 -4.66
C PRO A 14 -0.31 -22.79 -5.87
N PRO A 15 0.40 -22.17 -6.82
CA PRO A 15 1.03 -22.90 -7.92
C PRO A 15 1.84 -24.09 -7.38
N SER A 16 1.78 -25.24 -8.07
CA SER A 16 2.54 -26.43 -7.69
C SER A 16 4.02 -26.10 -7.53
N MET A 17 4.57 -26.33 -6.33
CA MET A 17 6.00 -26.10 -6.06
C MET A 17 6.92 -27.25 -6.54
N LYS A 18 6.36 -28.29 -7.17
CA LYS A 18 7.13 -29.49 -7.58
C LYS A 18 8.20 -29.23 -8.64
N ASP A 19 8.04 -28.18 -9.46
CA ASP A 19 8.93 -27.86 -10.58
C ASP A 19 9.40 -26.39 -10.56
N ILE A 20 9.77 -25.86 -9.39
CA ILE A 20 10.34 -24.51 -9.31
C ILE A 20 11.79 -24.57 -9.79
N ASN A 21 12.11 -23.85 -10.88
CA ASN A 21 13.48 -23.66 -11.34
C ASN A 21 14.31 -23.02 -10.21
N GLU A 22 15.57 -23.42 -10.05
CA GLU A 22 16.45 -22.86 -9.02
C GLU A 22 16.62 -21.33 -9.19
N ALA A 23 16.57 -20.84 -10.43
CA ALA A 23 16.50 -19.41 -10.76
C ALA A 23 15.20 -18.71 -10.31
N ASP A 24 14.13 -19.46 -10.06
CA ASP A 24 12.82 -18.98 -9.60
C ASP A 24 12.65 -19.05 -8.07
N ARG A 25 13.65 -19.57 -7.35
CA ARG A 25 13.68 -19.50 -5.88
C ARG A 25 13.98 -18.08 -5.42
N VAL A 26 13.23 -17.62 -4.43
CA VAL A 26 13.52 -16.36 -3.72
C VAL A 26 14.37 -16.72 -2.52
N ASP A 27 15.40 -15.92 -2.25
CA ASP A 27 16.19 -16.09 -1.04
C ASP A 27 15.26 -16.04 0.19
N GLU A 28 15.25 -17.10 0.98
CA GLU A 28 14.40 -17.20 2.17
C GLU A 28 14.78 -16.15 3.22
N ASN A 29 16.01 -15.64 3.17
CA ASN A 29 16.50 -14.55 4.02
C ASN A 29 16.23 -13.16 3.41
N ALA A 30 15.67 -13.08 2.21
CA ALA A 30 15.35 -11.79 1.60
C ALA A 30 14.32 -11.02 2.45
N GLU A 31 14.47 -9.70 2.43
CA GLU A 31 13.61 -8.78 3.17
C GLU A 31 12.14 -9.02 2.81
N LYS A 32 11.29 -9.08 3.86
CA LYS A 32 9.86 -9.34 3.73
C LYS A 32 9.06 -8.06 3.95
N VAL A 33 8.25 -7.67 2.98
CA VAL A 33 7.51 -6.40 2.96
C VAL A 33 6.01 -6.66 2.86
N ALA A 34 5.23 -6.04 3.74
CA ALA A 34 3.77 -6.06 3.67
C ALA A 34 3.27 -4.97 2.71
N VAL A 35 2.34 -5.30 1.81
CA VAL A 35 1.69 -4.35 0.92
C VAL A 35 0.18 -4.45 1.15
N PHE A 36 -0.41 -3.43 1.76
CA PHE A 36 -1.83 -3.33 2.03
C PHE A 36 -2.56 -2.65 0.87
N ASN A 37 -3.81 -3.07 0.62
CA ASN A 37 -4.54 -2.72 -0.61
C ASN A 37 -3.74 -3.07 -1.88
N ALA A 38 -3.11 -4.25 -1.89
CA ALA A 38 -2.18 -4.66 -2.94
C ALA A 38 -2.79 -4.78 -4.34
N ASN A 39 -4.12 -4.86 -4.47
CA ASN A 39 -4.81 -4.99 -5.75
C ASN A 39 -5.20 -3.64 -6.38
N THR A 40 -4.91 -2.50 -5.73
CA THR A 40 -5.01 -1.17 -6.34
C THR A 40 -3.93 -0.98 -7.40
N HIS A 41 -4.03 0.10 -8.19
CA HIS A 41 -3.02 0.41 -9.19
C HIS A 41 -1.64 0.61 -8.54
N GLU A 42 -1.54 1.47 -7.53
CA GLU A 42 -0.29 1.75 -6.82
C GLU A 42 0.21 0.52 -6.04
N GLY A 43 -0.71 -0.20 -5.38
CA GLY A 43 -0.39 -1.40 -4.62
C GLY A 43 0.19 -2.50 -5.51
N SER A 44 -0.45 -2.77 -6.65
CA SER A 44 -0.03 -3.85 -7.56
C SER A 44 1.30 -3.54 -8.25
N THR A 45 1.53 -2.28 -8.61
CA THR A 45 2.83 -1.79 -9.10
C THR A 45 3.91 -1.98 -8.04
N MET A 46 3.64 -1.62 -6.78
CA MET A 46 4.60 -1.83 -5.69
C MET A 46 4.93 -3.31 -5.48
N VAL A 47 3.92 -4.20 -5.53
CA VAL A 47 4.17 -5.66 -5.43
C VAL A 47 5.09 -6.14 -6.55
N ARG A 48 4.86 -5.71 -7.80
CA ARG A 48 5.70 -6.08 -8.96
C ARG A 48 7.14 -5.62 -8.79
N VAL A 49 7.35 -4.34 -8.48
CA VAL A 49 8.69 -3.76 -8.30
C VAL A 49 9.46 -4.45 -7.17
N LEU A 50 8.81 -4.74 -6.04
CA LEU A 50 9.44 -5.43 -4.92
C LEU A 50 9.80 -6.88 -5.29
N SER A 51 8.89 -7.58 -6.00
CA SER A 51 9.12 -8.94 -6.49
C SER A 51 10.29 -9.01 -7.48
N GLU A 52 10.37 -8.08 -8.43
CA GLU A 52 11.47 -7.96 -9.41
C GLU A 52 12.82 -7.66 -8.75
N LYS A 53 12.81 -6.90 -7.65
CA LYS A 53 14.00 -6.67 -6.82
C LYS A 53 14.39 -7.88 -5.96
N GLY A 54 13.64 -8.98 -6.00
CA GLY A 54 13.92 -10.20 -5.26
C GLY A 54 13.46 -10.17 -3.79
N LEU A 55 12.63 -9.21 -3.39
CA LEU A 55 12.08 -9.15 -2.04
C LEU A 55 10.88 -10.10 -1.89
N ARG A 56 10.62 -10.54 -0.66
CA ARG A 56 9.43 -11.33 -0.32
C ARG A 56 8.29 -10.37 -0.02
N VAL A 57 7.16 -10.52 -0.71
CA VAL A 57 6.03 -9.58 -0.56
C VAL A 57 4.82 -10.30 0.04
N VAL A 58 4.24 -9.74 1.10
CA VAL A 58 2.92 -10.13 1.59
C VAL A 58 1.88 -9.16 1.04
N ALA A 59 1.20 -9.56 -0.03
CA ALA A 59 0.18 -8.76 -0.70
C ALA A 59 -1.19 -8.95 -0.01
N ALA A 60 -1.59 -7.98 0.79
CA ALA A 60 -2.87 -8.02 1.50
C ALA A 60 -4.00 -7.41 0.65
N VAL A 61 -5.10 -8.15 0.54
CA VAL A 61 -6.29 -7.77 -0.22
C VAL A 61 -7.55 -8.08 0.59
N ARG A 62 -8.64 -7.33 0.40
CA ARG A 62 -9.95 -7.69 0.97
C ARG A 62 -10.65 -8.82 0.21
N VAL A 63 -10.49 -8.82 -1.12
CA VAL A 63 -11.21 -9.74 -2.02
C VAL A 63 -10.22 -10.50 -2.88
N PHE A 64 -10.28 -11.82 -2.78
CA PHE A 64 -9.33 -12.70 -3.47
C PHE A 64 -9.64 -12.87 -4.98
N THR A 65 -10.90 -12.70 -5.39
CA THR A 65 -11.39 -13.12 -6.72
C THR A 65 -11.05 -12.17 -7.88
N SER A 66 -10.50 -10.98 -7.59
CA SER A 66 -10.24 -9.97 -8.62
C SER A 66 -9.16 -10.40 -9.62
N ARG A 67 -9.25 -9.92 -10.88
CA ARG A 67 -8.24 -10.19 -11.92
C ARG A 67 -6.85 -9.71 -11.49
N ASN A 68 -6.77 -8.54 -10.86
CA ASN A 68 -5.52 -7.99 -10.33
C ASN A 68 -4.93 -8.91 -9.26
N THR A 69 -5.72 -9.35 -8.28
CA THR A 69 -5.27 -10.31 -7.26
C THR A 69 -4.72 -11.58 -7.90
N LYS A 70 -5.43 -12.15 -8.88
CA LYS A 70 -4.98 -13.35 -9.61
C LYS A 70 -3.65 -13.14 -10.33
N SER A 71 -3.36 -11.94 -10.80
CA SER A 71 -2.07 -11.62 -11.41
C SER A 71 -0.93 -11.55 -10.40
N LEU A 72 -1.18 -11.10 -9.17
CA LEU A 72 -0.17 -11.00 -8.12
C LEU A 72 0.29 -12.37 -7.62
N ILE A 73 -0.60 -13.36 -7.58
CA ILE A 73 -0.29 -14.74 -7.15
C ILE A 73 0.77 -15.39 -8.06
N LYS A 74 0.83 -14.96 -9.32
CA LYS A 74 1.78 -15.50 -10.30
C LYS A 74 3.19 -14.90 -10.16
N LEU A 75 3.35 -13.87 -9.34
CA LEU A 75 4.63 -13.19 -9.16
C LEU A 75 5.52 -13.97 -8.19
N LYS A 76 6.81 -14.02 -8.52
CA LYS A 76 7.82 -14.68 -7.70
C LYS A 76 7.95 -13.98 -6.34
N GLY A 77 7.96 -14.75 -5.25
CA GLY A 77 8.13 -14.19 -3.90
C GLY A 77 6.92 -13.48 -3.32
N VAL A 78 5.78 -13.51 -4.00
CA VAL A 78 4.56 -12.86 -3.55
C VAL A 78 3.64 -13.88 -2.87
N THR A 79 3.25 -13.58 -1.63
CA THR A 79 2.21 -14.31 -0.89
C THR A 79 1.00 -13.41 -0.76
N VAL A 80 -0.11 -13.78 -1.37
CA VAL A 80 -1.38 -13.04 -1.23
C VAL A 80 -2.10 -13.49 0.04
N LYS A 81 -2.53 -12.55 0.88
CA LYS A 81 -3.34 -12.80 2.08
C LYS A 81 -4.64 -12.02 2.03
N VAL A 82 -5.73 -12.65 2.47
CA VAL A 82 -6.99 -11.95 2.69
C VAL A 82 -6.96 -11.31 4.08
N ALA A 83 -7.29 -10.03 4.16
CA ALA A 83 -7.39 -9.32 5.43
C ALA A 83 -8.52 -8.29 5.39
N ASP A 84 -9.16 -8.08 6.54
CA ASP A 84 -10.12 -7.00 6.74
C ASP A 84 -9.44 -5.86 7.48
N TRP A 85 -9.58 -4.66 6.94
CA TRP A 85 -9.03 -3.41 7.48
C TRP A 85 -9.60 -3.01 8.84
N SER A 86 -10.70 -3.64 9.23
CA SER A 86 -11.33 -3.50 10.54
C SER A 86 -11.00 -4.65 11.50
N ASP A 87 -10.40 -5.75 11.04
CA ASP A 87 -10.02 -6.89 11.89
C ASP A 87 -8.51 -6.91 12.17
N GLU A 88 -8.16 -6.53 13.40
CA GLU A 88 -6.78 -6.47 13.88
C GLU A 88 -6.05 -7.80 13.79
N ALA A 89 -6.74 -8.93 14.01
CA ALA A 89 -6.11 -10.26 13.93
C ALA A 89 -5.67 -10.59 12.50
N SER A 90 -6.52 -10.28 11.50
CA SER A 90 -6.15 -10.46 10.09
C SER A 90 -4.98 -9.54 9.68
N LEU A 91 -4.96 -8.30 10.16
CA LEU A 91 -3.89 -7.34 9.89
C LEU A 91 -2.56 -7.77 10.52
N LEU A 92 -2.58 -8.29 11.75
CA LEU A 92 -1.39 -8.84 12.41
C LEU A 92 -0.81 -10.03 11.65
N LYS A 93 -1.65 -10.91 11.12
CA LYS A 93 -1.20 -12.04 10.27
C LYS A 93 -0.50 -11.56 9.00
N VAL A 94 -0.88 -10.41 8.44
CA VAL A 94 -0.20 -9.80 7.29
C VAL A 94 1.15 -9.23 7.72
N ALA A 95 1.18 -8.46 8.81
CA ALA A 95 2.38 -7.77 9.28
C ALA A 95 3.46 -8.71 9.86
N ALA A 96 3.08 -9.88 10.35
CA ALA A 96 3.98 -10.83 10.99
C ALA A 96 5.21 -11.21 10.11
N GLY A 97 6.40 -11.04 10.68
CA GLY A 97 7.68 -11.33 10.03
C GLY A 97 8.08 -10.35 8.92
N CYS A 98 7.32 -9.27 8.69
CA CYS A 98 7.70 -8.23 7.73
C CYS A 98 8.58 -7.17 8.40
N SER A 99 9.53 -6.60 7.67
CA SER A 99 10.41 -5.52 8.14
C SER A 99 9.81 -4.13 7.88
N ARG A 100 9.04 -4.01 6.79
CA ARG A 100 8.47 -2.77 6.26
C ARG A 100 7.05 -3.00 5.78
N ALA A 101 6.30 -1.92 5.67
CA ALA A 101 4.97 -1.91 5.12
C ALA A 101 4.77 -0.78 4.09
N PHE A 102 3.94 -1.04 3.09
CA PHE A 102 3.40 -0.07 2.16
C PHE A 102 1.88 -0.11 2.26
N LEU A 103 1.24 1.05 2.44
CA LEU A 103 -0.20 1.18 2.55
C LEU A 103 -0.70 2.18 1.51
N VAL A 104 -1.58 1.73 0.63
CA VAL A 104 -2.39 2.64 -0.21
C VAL A 104 -3.71 2.87 0.47
N THR A 105 -4.11 4.12 0.64
CA THR A 105 -5.44 4.46 1.14
C THR A 105 -6.38 4.78 -0.02
N ASN A 106 -7.59 4.19 -0.03
CA ASN A 106 -8.54 4.30 -1.15
C ASN A 106 -9.69 5.27 -0.81
N TYR A 107 -9.39 6.56 -0.68
CA TYR A 107 -10.38 7.61 -0.41
C TYR A 107 -11.58 7.57 -1.38
N TRP A 108 -11.33 7.31 -2.68
CA TRP A 108 -12.33 7.40 -3.75
C TRP A 108 -13.46 6.40 -3.67
N GLU A 109 -13.30 5.30 -2.93
CA GLU A 109 -14.35 4.29 -2.81
C GLU A 109 -15.50 4.77 -1.93
N LYS A 110 -15.20 5.58 -0.91
CA LYS A 110 -16.17 5.99 0.11
C LYS A 110 -16.33 7.50 0.25
N PHE A 111 -15.41 8.30 -0.30
CA PHE A 111 -15.37 9.75 -0.12
C PHE A 111 -15.46 10.17 1.36
N ASP A 112 -14.89 9.35 2.25
CA ASP A 112 -14.95 9.53 3.70
C ASP A 112 -13.55 9.38 4.30
N SER A 113 -13.01 10.50 4.77
CA SER A 113 -11.67 10.57 5.35
C SER A 113 -11.55 9.87 6.72
N LYS A 114 -12.65 9.70 7.47
CA LYS A 114 -12.62 9.02 8.78
C LYS A 114 -12.48 7.52 8.63
N ILE A 115 -13.16 6.93 7.65
CA ILE A 115 -13.02 5.51 7.33
C ILE A 115 -11.57 5.21 6.93
N GLU A 116 -10.99 6.10 6.13
CA GLU A 116 -9.63 5.99 5.66
C GLU A 116 -8.60 6.13 6.81
N GLU A 117 -8.77 7.12 7.68
CA GLU A 117 -7.94 7.32 8.87
C GLU A 117 -8.03 6.10 9.80
N GLN A 118 -9.24 5.57 10.04
CA GLN A 118 -9.44 4.39 10.89
C GLN A 118 -8.73 3.14 10.32
N MET A 119 -8.84 2.91 9.02
CA MET A 119 -8.11 1.83 8.34
C MET A 119 -6.60 1.99 8.51
N ALA A 120 -6.08 3.19 8.26
CA ALA A 120 -4.66 3.45 8.34
C ALA A 120 -4.13 3.33 9.78
N THR A 121 -4.90 3.80 10.77
CA THR A 121 -4.63 3.59 12.20
C THR A 121 -4.60 2.11 12.57
N ASN A 122 -5.55 1.30 12.10
CA ASN A 122 -5.59 -0.13 12.41
C ASN A 122 -4.38 -0.87 11.82
N ILE A 123 -4.01 -0.55 10.58
CA ILE A 123 -2.85 -1.13 9.91
C ILE A 123 -1.57 -0.72 10.60
N LEU A 124 -1.45 0.56 10.98
CA LEU A 124 -0.31 1.07 11.72
C LEU A 124 -0.16 0.38 13.08
N ARG A 125 -1.27 0.13 13.79
CA ARG A 125 -1.29 -0.62 15.05
C ARG A 125 -0.79 -2.05 14.85
N ALA A 126 -1.30 -2.73 13.84
CA ALA A 126 -0.86 -4.08 13.49
C ALA A 126 0.63 -4.12 13.13
N CYS A 127 1.15 -3.12 12.43
CA CYS A 127 2.58 -2.97 12.14
C CYS A 127 3.42 -2.81 13.42
N ALA A 128 2.97 -1.98 14.36
CA ALA A 128 3.65 -1.77 15.64
C ALA A 128 3.63 -3.02 16.54
N ASN A 129 2.53 -3.77 16.52
CA ASN A 129 2.33 -4.96 17.35
C ASN A 129 2.83 -6.26 16.71
N ALA A 130 3.30 -6.22 15.46
CA ALA A 130 3.87 -7.39 14.79
C ALA A 130 5.12 -7.90 15.50
N THR A 131 5.48 -9.16 15.24
CA THR A 131 6.72 -9.77 15.74
C THR A 131 7.61 -10.19 14.56
N PRO A 132 8.80 -9.56 14.37
CA PRO A 132 9.23 -8.30 15.00
C PRO A 132 8.36 -7.11 14.55
N PRO A 133 8.34 -5.99 15.30
CA PRO A 133 7.60 -4.78 14.91
C PRO A 133 8.12 -4.18 13.62
N ILE A 134 7.21 -3.74 12.75
CA ILE A 134 7.52 -2.97 11.56
C ILE A 134 7.78 -1.52 11.98
N LYS A 135 9.01 -1.05 11.78
CA LYS A 135 9.43 0.30 12.19
C LYS A 135 9.26 1.37 11.12
N HIS A 136 8.99 0.98 9.87
CA HIS A 136 8.83 1.91 8.77
C HIS A 136 7.67 1.51 7.87
N LEU A 137 6.71 2.41 7.75
CA LEU A 137 5.55 2.30 6.88
C LEU A 137 5.55 3.44 5.86
N VAL A 138 5.42 3.12 4.58
CA VAL A 138 5.18 4.11 3.53
C VAL A 138 3.67 4.22 3.33
N LEU A 139 3.13 5.41 3.54
CA LEU A 139 1.72 5.73 3.39
C LEU A 139 1.50 6.47 2.07
N SER A 140 0.92 5.79 1.09
CA SER A 140 0.47 6.37 -0.17
C SER A 140 -0.90 7.01 0.04
N THR A 141 -0.94 8.34 0.03
CA THR A 141 -2.12 9.14 0.38
C THR A 141 -2.17 10.46 -0.40
N PHE A 142 -3.10 11.37 -0.05
CA PHE A 142 -3.27 12.69 -0.66
C PHE A 142 -2.73 13.80 0.26
N GLU A 143 -2.58 15.00 -0.31
CA GLU A 143 -2.23 16.17 0.50
C GLU A 143 -3.37 16.56 1.43
N ASP A 144 -3.07 16.79 2.71
CA ASP A 144 -4.02 17.37 3.66
C ASP A 144 -4.22 18.86 3.33
N THR A 145 -5.41 19.18 2.82
CA THR A 145 -5.77 20.53 2.40
C THR A 145 -5.86 21.52 3.58
N LYS A 146 -6.11 21.06 4.80
CA LYS A 146 -6.08 21.87 6.02
C LYS A 146 -4.65 22.16 6.44
N GLU A 147 -3.76 21.18 6.38
CA GLU A 147 -2.32 21.36 6.62
C GLU A 147 -1.71 22.38 5.65
N LEU A 148 -2.05 22.25 4.36
CA LEU A 148 -1.62 23.19 3.34
C LEU A 148 -2.10 24.61 3.63
N LYS A 149 -3.38 24.79 4.00
CA LYS A 149 -3.93 26.11 4.40
C LYS A 149 -3.20 26.69 5.61
N LEU A 150 -2.94 25.88 6.65
CA LEU A 150 -2.20 26.31 7.84
C LEU A 150 -0.78 26.78 7.50
N ARG A 151 -0.17 26.21 6.46
CA ARG A 151 1.14 26.60 5.93
C ARG A 151 1.07 27.72 4.89
N ASN A 152 -0.10 28.31 4.65
CA ASN A 152 -0.34 29.28 3.58
C ASN A 152 0.07 28.78 2.19
N ARG A 153 -0.16 27.49 1.93
CA ARG A 153 0.10 26.81 0.66
C ARG A 153 -1.21 26.41 0.02
N LYS A 154 -1.31 26.56 -1.30
CA LYS A 154 -2.40 25.97 -2.08
C LYS A 154 -1.99 24.56 -2.48
N SER A 155 -2.94 23.63 -2.46
CA SER A 155 -2.71 22.36 -3.13
C SER A 155 -2.45 22.64 -4.60
N GLN A 156 -1.41 21.99 -5.12
CA GLN A 156 -1.09 22.03 -6.54
C GLN A 156 -1.76 20.84 -7.26
N LEU A 157 -2.62 20.11 -6.54
CA LEU A 157 -3.47 19.07 -7.09
C LEU A 157 -4.61 19.71 -7.88
N VAL A 158 -4.42 19.72 -9.19
CA VAL A 158 -5.45 20.00 -10.17
C VAL A 158 -5.84 18.69 -10.84
N PRO A 159 -6.85 17.96 -10.30
CA PRO A 159 -7.37 16.74 -10.94
C PRO A 159 -7.69 16.91 -12.41
N THR A 160 -8.21 18.06 -12.81
CA THR A 160 -8.75 18.26 -14.14
C THR A 160 -7.90 19.21 -14.96
N ILE A 161 -7.97 19.07 -16.28
CA ILE A 161 -7.26 19.95 -17.22
C ILE A 161 -7.72 21.42 -17.13
N ASP A 162 -8.96 21.67 -16.70
CA ASP A 162 -9.51 23.01 -16.40
C ASP A 162 -9.07 23.55 -15.02
N GLY A 163 -8.22 22.82 -14.30
CA GLY A 163 -7.59 23.31 -13.08
C GLY A 163 -8.49 23.31 -11.85
N LYS A 164 -9.52 22.45 -11.80
CA LYS A 164 -10.30 22.28 -10.56
C LYS A 164 -9.43 21.61 -9.52
N ILE A 165 -9.48 22.08 -8.28
CA ILE A 165 -8.78 21.50 -7.13
C ILE A 165 -9.72 20.50 -6.45
N TYR A 166 -9.20 19.37 -5.96
CA TYR A 166 -10.02 18.41 -5.21
C TYR A 166 -10.72 19.06 -4.01
N PRO A 167 -12.02 18.81 -3.81
CA PRO A 167 -12.75 19.37 -2.69
C PRO A 167 -12.35 18.65 -1.40
N ARG A 168 -11.40 19.26 -0.68
CA ARG A 168 -11.05 19.04 0.74
C ARG A 168 -10.77 17.59 1.15
N PHE A 169 -9.51 17.20 1.04
CA PHE A 169 -8.99 16.08 1.80
C PHE A 169 -8.49 16.59 3.16
N GLU A 170 -9.13 16.18 4.25
CA GLU A 170 -8.78 16.54 5.64
C GLU A 170 -8.71 15.27 6.51
N GLY A 171 -8.14 14.19 5.95
CA GLY A 171 -7.90 12.92 6.64
C GLY A 171 -6.43 12.76 7.00
N MET A 172 -6.14 12.01 8.06
CA MET A 172 -4.80 11.59 8.52
C MET A 172 -4.09 12.48 9.56
N ALA A 173 -4.71 13.54 10.09
CA ALA A 173 -4.07 14.37 11.11
C ALA A 173 -3.63 13.59 12.36
N ASN A 174 -4.38 12.56 12.78
CA ASN A 174 -4.03 11.80 13.99
C ASN A 174 -3.02 10.68 13.73
N ILE A 175 -2.85 10.23 12.48
CA ILE A 175 -1.99 9.08 12.17
C ILE A 175 -0.53 9.38 12.53
N GLY A 176 -0.07 10.61 12.27
CA GLY A 176 1.30 11.03 12.58
C GLY A 176 1.57 11.03 14.09
N LYS A 177 0.58 11.41 14.92
CA LYS A 177 0.69 11.37 16.38
C LYS A 177 0.79 9.94 16.89
N GLN A 178 -0.09 9.05 16.40
CA GLN A 178 -0.10 7.63 16.76
C GLN A 178 1.19 6.92 16.34
N ALA A 179 1.69 7.21 15.14
CA ALA A 179 2.94 6.65 14.62
C ALA A 179 4.12 6.96 15.53
N LYS A 180 4.21 8.21 15.99
CA LYS A 180 5.24 8.64 16.94
C LYS A 180 5.13 7.89 18.27
N GLU A 181 3.92 7.75 18.81
CA GLU A 181 3.65 7.03 20.05
C GLU A 181 4.03 5.55 19.96
N TRP A 182 3.70 4.90 18.84
CA TRP A 182 4.00 3.50 18.57
C TRP A 182 5.39 3.27 17.98
N LYS A 183 6.23 4.32 17.88
CA LYS A 183 7.60 4.26 17.37
C LYS A 183 7.71 3.68 15.95
N VAL A 184 6.71 3.94 15.12
CA VAL A 184 6.70 3.63 13.68
C VAL A 184 6.96 4.92 12.91
N GLN A 185 7.98 4.91 12.06
CA GLN A 185 8.21 6.00 11.11
C GLN A 185 7.21 5.88 9.96
N ILE A 186 6.53 6.97 9.62
CA ILE A 186 5.71 7.06 8.40
C ILE A 186 6.40 7.97 7.40
N THR A 187 6.66 7.44 6.21
CA THR A 187 7.02 8.25 5.03
C THR A 187 5.78 8.42 4.17
N HIS A 188 5.37 9.66 3.92
CA HIS A 188 4.19 9.93 3.11
C HIS A 188 4.58 9.98 1.64
N MET A 189 3.96 9.14 0.83
CA MET A 189 4.01 9.19 -0.63
C MET A 189 2.75 9.89 -1.11
N MET A 190 2.90 11.15 -1.51
CA MET A 190 1.75 11.93 -1.98
C MET A 190 1.41 11.50 -3.41
N THR A 191 0.18 11.08 -3.61
CA THR A 191 -0.36 10.64 -4.91
C THR A 191 -1.43 11.61 -5.40
N SER A 192 -1.65 11.59 -6.69
CA SER A 192 -2.73 12.28 -7.40
C SER A 192 -3.24 11.38 -8.51
N TYR A 193 -4.27 11.81 -9.20
CA TYR A 193 -4.50 11.37 -10.57
C TYR A 193 -4.70 12.58 -11.49
N LEU A 194 -4.48 12.36 -12.79
CA LEU A 194 -4.95 13.22 -13.87
C LEU A 194 -6.30 12.65 -14.36
N ASP A 195 -7.35 13.45 -14.26
CA ASP A 195 -8.71 13.17 -14.72
C ASP A 195 -8.78 13.59 -16.20
N GLU A 196 -8.54 12.65 -17.10
CA GLU A 196 -8.77 12.82 -18.54
C GLU A 196 -10.19 12.34 -18.89
N ASP A 197 -10.71 12.76 -20.05
CA ASP A 197 -12.11 12.51 -20.44
C ASP A 197 -12.47 11.00 -20.48
N ASP A 198 -11.49 10.14 -20.72
CA ASP A 198 -11.62 8.70 -20.93
C ASP A 198 -10.89 7.84 -19.89
N GLN A 199 -9.98 8.43 -19.09
CA GLN A 199 -9.17 7.68 -18.14
C GLN A 199 -8.66 8.53 -16.96
N LYS A 200 -8.41 7.85 -15.84
CA LYS A 200 -7.71 8.42 -14.69
C LYS A 200 -6.28 7.88 -14.64
N LYS A 201 -5.28 8.75 -14.72
CA LYS A 201 -3.86 8.37 -14.62
C LYS A 201 -3.29 8.69 -13.25
N SER A 202 -2.88 7.69 -12.45
CA SER A 202 -2.19 7.95 -11.18
C SER A 202 -0.88 8.71 -11.39
N LEU A 203 -0.60 9.68 -10.54
CA LEU A 203 0.62 10.48 -10.51
C LEU A 203 1.22 10.40 -9.11
N ILE A 204 2.55 10.28 -9.03
CA ILE A 204 3.29 10.46 -7.78
C ILE A 204 3.76 11.91 -7.73
N LEU A 205 3.48 12.58 -6.61
CA LEU A 205 3.88 13.96 -6.39
C LEU A 205 5.14 13.97 -5.54
N ILE A 206 6.22 14.45 -6.13
CA ILE A 206 7.46 14.72 -5.40
C ILE A 206 7.53 16.23 -5.26
N ARG A 207 7.74 16.75 -4.05
CA ARG A 207 8.00 18.18 -3.85
C ARG A 207 9.51 18.38 -3.73
N GLY A 208 10.06 19.26 -4.56
CA GLY A 208 11.45 19.71 -4.41
C GLY A 208 11.60 20.66 -3.22
N ASP A 209 12.83 21.09 -2.94
CA ASP A 209 13.19 21.91 -1.76
C ASP A 209 12.45 23.25 -1.70
N THR A 210 12.04 23.79 -2.85
CA THR A 210 11.24 25.01 -2.98
C THR A 210 9.75 24.80 -2.66
N GLY A 211 9.35 23.56 -2.38
CA GLY A 211 7.97 23.18 -2.17
C GLY A 211 7.14 23.16 -3.45
N ARG A 212 7.71 23.25 -4.66
CA ARG A 212 6.98 23.00 -5.92
C ARG A 212 6.88 21.50 -6.19
N ILE A 213 5.77 21.05 -6.77
CA ILE A 213 5.68 19.67 -7.26
C ILE A 213 6.61 19.53 -8.46
N VAL A 214 7.61 18.68 -8.33
CA VAL A 214 8.45 18.15 -9.40
C VAL A 214 7.83 16.80 -9.73
N VAL A 215 6.91 16.76 -10.71
CA VAL A 215 6.35 15.48 -11.15
C VAL A 215 7.45 14.73 -11.89
N GLN A 216 7.79 13.54 -11.44
CA GLN A 216 8.53 12.60 -12.27
C GLN A 216 7.50 11.59 -12.80
N PRO A 217 7.06 11.69 -14.06
CA PRO A 217 6.24 10.64 -14.64
C PRO A 217 7.10 9.38 -14.67
N HIS A 218 6.79 8.39 -13.84
CA HIS A 218 7.29 7.03 -14.07
C HIS A 218 6.37 6.40 -15.12
N VAL A 219 6.46 6.94 -16.33
CA VAL A 219 5.87 6.35 -17.53
C VAL A 219 7.01 5.57 -18.16
N GLN A 220 7.01 4.25 -17.97
CA GLN A 220 7.60 3.39 -18.99
C GLN A 220 6.54 3.24 -20.07
N GLU A 221 6.88 3.67 -21.28
CA GLU A 221 6.15 3.30 -22.50
C GLU A 221 6.13 1.78 -22.69
#